data_AF-A0A101G628-F1
#
_entry.id   AF-A0A101G628-F1
#
_cell.length_a   1.000
_cell.length_b   1.000
_cell.length_c   1.000
_cell.angle_alpha   90.00
_cell.angle_beta   90.00
_cell.angle_gamma   90.00
#
_symmetry.space_group_name_H-M   'P 1'
#
loop_
_entity.id
_entity.type
_entity.pdbx_description
1 polymer ?
#
loop_
_entity_poly.entity_id
_entity_poly.type
_entity_poly.pdbx_seq_one_letter_code
_entity_poly.pdbx_strand_id
1 'polypeptide(L)'
;SGTTYVITISANLTANNDNTLGTEKEITFTVASGSGGGGGGDGGGDLSDASAALTAAGSKTAGAAFDISITGAKDTAGTDLDGAVAVTITSDKDGEVYNNDTDFTAGAATASILADKVTTAGTNTLTVVIAGVTPQPTVAVVIMPGAIDPSDGVSVQVTQKNGTALGSAFTYIEAADLSNAGATAAAGITAGTAFDISITGAKNIAGVDLEGTVAVTITSDKDGEVYNSDTAFTAGAATASIAADKVITAGTNTLTVVIAGVVIMPGAIDPSDGVSVQVTQKNGTALGSAFTYIEP
;
A
#
# COMPACT_ATOMS: atom_id res chain seq x y z
N SER A 1 -25.67 -48.92 1.89
CA SER A 1 -25.53 -47.63 1.18
C SER A 1 -24.60 -47.85 0.01
N GLY A 2 -24.94 -47.38 -1.19
CA GLY A 2 -24.05 -47.49 -2.35
C GLY A 2 -23.06 -46.35 -2.37
N THR A 3 -21.77 -46.65 -2.57
CA THR A 3 -20.72 -45.63 -2.74
C THR A 3 -20.82 -45.07 -4.16
N THR A 4 -21.11 -43.78 -4.29
CA THR A 4 -21.05 -43.06 -5.57
C THR A 4 -19.62 -42.61 -5.81
N TYR A 5 -18.98 -43.11 -6.86
CA TYR A 5 -17.69 -42.61 -7.32
C TYR A 5 -17.92 -41.57 -8.42
N VAL A 6 -17.44 -40.35 -8.21
CA VAL A 6 -17.43 -39.29 -9.23
C VAL A 6 -16.06 -39.34 -9.91
N ILE A 7 -16.05 -39.69 -11.20
CA ILE A 7 -14.84 -39.66 -12.02
C ILE A 7 -14.93 -38.42 -12.90
N THR A 8 -14.07 -37.42 -12.62
CA THR A 8 -13.95 -36.23 -13.46
C THR A 8 -12.82 -36.46 -14.46
N ILE A 9 -13.15 -36.51 -15.75
CA ILE A 9 -12.17 -36.62 -16.83
C ILE A 9 -12.04 -35.26 -17.50
N SER A 10 -10.85 -34.67 -17.40
CA SER A 10 -10.48 -33.47 -18.14
C SER A 10 -9.69 -33.91 -19.38
N ALA A 11 -10.35 -33.92 -20.53
CA ALA A 11 -9.67 -34.00 -21.81
C ALA A 11 -9.69 -32.61 -22.46
N ASN A 12 -8.56 -32.16 -23.00
CA ASN A 12 -8.49 -30.95 -23.83
C ASN A 12 -9.16 -31.23 -25.17
N LEU A 13 -10.48 -31.27 -25.20
CA LEU A 13 -11.24 -31.27 -26.44
C LEU A 13 -11.26 -29.84 -26.99
N THR A 14 -10.43 -29.59 -28.00
CA THR A 14 -10.58 -28.39 -28.82
C THR A 14 -11.73 -28.62 -29.78
N ALA A 15 -12.89 -28.01 -29.51
CA ALA A 15 -13.92 -27.88 -30.53
C ALA A 15 -13.39 -26.95 -31.63
N ASN A 16 -13.04 -27.50 -32.78
CA ASN A 16 -12.77 -26.67 -33.95
C ASN A 16 -14.11 -26.11 -34.44
N ASN A 17 -14.36 -24.84 -34.16
CA ASN A 17 -15.60 -24.15 -34.55
C ASN A 17 -15.58 -23.72 -36.03
N ASP A 18 -14.92 -24.51 -36.88
CA ASP A 18 -15.02 -24.43 -38.32
C ASP A 18 -16.38 -25.02 -38.69
N ASN A 19 -17.30 -24.20 -39.20
CA ASN A 19 -18.67 -24.56 -39.60
C ASN A 19 -18.77 -25.64 -40.70
N THR A 20 -17.72 -26.42 -40.95
CA THR A 20 -17.78 -27.63 -41.76
C THR A 20 -18.23 -28.81 -40.89
N LEU A 21 -19.43 -29.33 -41.19
CA LEU A 21 -19.96 -30.58 -40.62
C LEU A 21 -19.06 -31.76 -41.06
N GLY A 22 -17.94 -31.93 -40.38
CA GLY A 22 -17.14 -33.15 -40.42
C GLY A 22 -17.91 -34.28 -39.72
N THR A 23 -17.79 -35.50 -40.26
CA THR A 23 -18.42 -36.73 -39.76
C THR A 23 -18.35 -36.84 -38.24
N GLU A 24 -19.51 -37.05 -37.60
CA GLU A 24 -19.64 -37.29 -36.16
C GLU A 24 -18.66 -38.42 -35.73
N LYS A 25 -17.80 -38.10 -34.76
CA LYS A 25 -16.92 -39.08 -34.13
C LYS A 25 -17.61 -39.55 -32.85
N GLU A 26 -18.11 -40.77 -32.87
CA GLU A 26 -18.60 -41.45 -31.67
C GLU A 26 -17.42 -41.72 -30.72
N ILE A 27 -17.54 -41.29 -29.46
CA ILE A 27 -16.56 -41.58 -28.41
C ILE A 27 -17.15 -42.68 -27.52
N THR A 28 -16.69 -43.92 -27.72
CA THR A 28 -17.07 -45.06 -26.88
C THR A 28 -16.09 -45.20 -25.71
N PHE A 29 -16.60 -45.17 -24.48
CA PHE A 29 -15.81 -45.51 -23.28
C PHE A 29 -16.02 -46.97 -22.90
N THR A 30 -14.95 -47.75 -22.80
CA THR A 30 -15.00 -49.10 -22.20
C THR A 30 -14.36 -49.04 -20.82
N VAL A 31 -15.14 -49.21 -19.76
CA VAL A 31 -14.63 -49.34 -18.40
C VAL A 31 -14.31 -50.82 -18.16
N ALA A 32 -13.02 -51.17 -18.20
CA ALA A 32 -12.58 -52.48 -17.74
C ALA A 32 -12.53 -52.48 -16.21
N SER A 33 -13.39 -53.27 -15.55
CA SER A 33 -13.27 -53.53 -14.11
C SER A 33 -12.05 -54.42 -13.86
N GLY A 34 -10.88 -53.78 -13.74
CA GLY A 34 -9.68 -54.45 -13.26
C GLY A 34 -9.89 -54.91 -11.81
N SER A 35 -10.04 -56.22 -11.63
CA SER A 35 -9.91 -56.87 -10.32
C SER A 35 -8.43 -56.88 -9.95
N GLY A 36 -7.93 -55.73 -9.48
CA GLY A 36 -6.54 -55.54 -9.05
C GLY A 36 -6.37 -55.91 -7.59
N GLY A 37 -5.70 -57.04 -7.35
CA GLY A 37 -5.44 -57.61 -6.03
C GLY A 37 -4.52 -56.78 -5.15
N GLY A 38 -4.66 -57.04 -3.84
CA GLY A 38 -3.83 -56.45 -2.80
C GLY A 38 -2.36 -56.84 -2.90
N GLY A 39 -1.51 -55.87 -2.58
CA GLY A 39 -0.10 -56.04 -2.28
C GLY A 39 0.30 -54.92 -1.33
N GLY A 40 0.38 -55.25 -0.04
CA GLY A 40 0.89 -54.37 0.99
C GLY A 40 2.35 -54.00 0.74
N GLY A 41 2.63 -52.71 0.88
CA GLY A 41 3.94 -52.15 1.07
C GLY A 41 3.72 -50.89 1.89
N ASP A 42 4.26 -50.87 3.10
CA ASP A 42 4.10 -49.85 4.14
C ASP A 42 4.72 -48.51 3.75
N GLY A 43 4.22 -47.89 2.68
CA GLY A 43 4.31 -46.46 2.49
C GLY A 43 3.23 -45.83 3.37
N GLY A 44 3.54 -45.62 4.64
CA GLY A 44 2.76 -44.75 5.52
C GLY A 44 2.73 -43.34 4.94
N GLY A 45 1.89 -43.15 3.92
CA GLY A 45 1.59 -41.83 3.38
C GLY A 45 0.93 -41.04 4.49
N ASP A 46 1.38 -39.80 4.65
CA ASP A 46 0.73 -38.90 5.58
C ASP A 46 -0.78 -38.82 5.29
N LEU A 47 -1.57 -39.01 6.33
CA LEU A 47 -3.04 -38.97 6.32
C LEU A 47 -3.57 -37.58 6.70
N SER A 48 -2.69 -36.60 6.81
CA SER A 48 -3.06 -35.23 7.12
C SER A 48 -3.76 -34.55 5.96
N ASP A 49 -4.87 -33.88 6.30
CA ASP A 49 -5.56 -32.92 5.45
C ASP A 49 -5.18 -31.49 5.89
N ALA A 50 -3.90 -31.26 6.21
CA ALA A 50 -3.44 -29.99 6.74
C ALA A 50 -3.80 -28.84 5.80
N SER A 51 -4.40 -27.80 6.37
CA SER A 51 -4.75 -26.57 5.66
C SER A 51 -4.30 -25.35 6.45
N ALA A 52 -4.04 -24.27 5.73
CA ALA A 52 -3.65 -22.99 6.32
C ALA A 52 -4.44 -21.84 5.70
N ALA A 53 -4.75 -20.83 6.50
CA ALA A 53 -5.45 -19.63 6.06
C ALA A 53 -5.08 -18.43 6.95
N LEU A 54 -5.35 -17.21 6.48
CA LEU A 54 -5.25 -16.02 7.33
C LEU A 54 -6.32 -16.10 8.44
N THR A 55 -5.93 -15.87 9.70
CA THR A 55 -6.90 -15.82 10.82
C THR A 55 -7.91 -14.68 10.63
N ALA A 56 -7.42 -13.53 10.16
CA ALA A 56 -8.26 -12.42 9.72
C ALA A 56 -8.16 -12.29 8.20
N ALA A 57 -9.28 -12.40 7.48
CA ALA A 57 -9.30 -12.23 6.03
C ALA A 57 -8.90 -10.81 5.58
N GLY A 58 -8.63 -10.67 4.29
CA GLY A 58 -8.27 -9.40 3.65
C GLY A 58 -6.77 -9.11 3.60
N SER A 59 -6.43 -8.00 2.95
CA SER A 59 -5.04 -7.58 2.76
C SER A 59 -4.36 -7.22 4.08
N LYS A 60 -3.03 -7.34 4.11
CA LYS A 60 -2.18 -6.93 5.24
C LYS A 60 -1.30 -5.75 4.83
N THR A 61 -0.81 -5.00 5.80
CA THR A 61 0.14 -3.91 5.57
C THR A 61 1.56 -4.47 5.63
N ALA A 62 2.44 -4.07 4.71
CA ALA A 62 3.84 -4.45 4.74
C ALA A 62 4.48 -4.07 6.09
N GLY A 63 5.23 -4.99 6.67
CA GLY A 63 5.86 -4.84 7.98
C GLY A 63 4.91 -4.98 9.18
N ALA A 64 3.59 -5.09 8.97
CA ALA A 64 2.67 -5.33 10.08
C ALA A 64 2.59 -6.82 10.44
N ALA A 65 2.40 -7.11 11.72
CA ALA A 65 2.16 -8.47 12.20
C ALA A 65 0.78 -9.00 11.77
N PHE A 66 0.68 -10.31 11.55
CA PHE A 66 -0.58 -11.00 11.29
C PHE A 66 -0.48 -12.50 11.58
N ASP A 67 -1.62 -13.17 11.74
CA ASP A 67 -1.68 -14.57 12.11
C ASP A 67 -2.13 -15.49 10.96
N ILE A 68 -1.58 -16.70 10.94
CA ILE A 68 -1.98 -17.82 10.10
C ILE A 68 -2.63 -18.88 10.98
N SER A 69 -3.86 -19.27 10.64
CA SER A 69 -4.56 -20.41 11.22
C SER A 69 -4.18 -21.69 10.47
N ILE A 70 -3.84 -22.74 11.20
CA ILE A 70 -3.50 -24.07 10.70
C ILE A 70 -4.54 -25.05 11.26
N THR A 71 -5.07 -25.95 10.43
CA THR A 71 -6.04 -26.99 10.86
C THR A 71 -5.82 -28.31 10.13
N GLY A 72 -6.28 -29.42 10.70
CA GLY A 72 -6.25 -30.74 10.07
C GLY A 72 -4.87 -31.42 10.04
N ALA A 73 -3.91 -30.91 10.83
CA ALA A 73 -2.57 -31.45 10.90
C ALA A 73 -2.55 -32.77 11.69
N LYS A 74 -2.06 -33.84 11.05
CA LYS A 74 -1.99 -35.20 11.61
C LYS A 74 -0.58 -35.77 11.44
N ASP A 75 -0.23 -36.74 12.27
CA ASP A 75 0.97 -37.53 12.10
C ASP A 75 0.79 -38.64 11.04
N THR A 76 1.87 -39.38 10.75
CA THR A 76 1.86 -40.49 9.79
C THR A 76 0.97 -41.67 10.21
N ALA A 77 0.50 -41.71 11.47
CA ALA A 77 -0.46 -42.70 11.94
C ALA A 77 -1.93 -42.20 11.81
N GLY A 78 -2.13 -40.96 11.34
CA GLY A 78 -3.43 -40.32 11.20
C GLY A 78 -4.00 -39.76 12.51
N THR A 79 -3.16 -39.62 13.54
CA THR A 79 -3.55 -38.98 14.82
C THR A 79 -3.33 -37.48 14.71
N ASP A 80 -4.28 -36.70 15.22
CA ASP A 80 -4.15 -35.24 15.26
C ASP A 80 -2.90 -34.82 16.06
N LEU A 81 -2.15 -33.86 15.55
CA LEU A 81 -1.00 -33.31 16.27
C LEU A 81 -1.45 -32.60 17.55
N ASP A 82 -0.70 -32.79 18.63
CA ASP A 82 -0.95 -32.17 19.93
C ASP A 82 0.39 -31.83 20.60
N GLY A 83 0.48 -30.63 21.18
CA GLY A 83 1.70 -30.06 21.74
C GLY A 83 2.61 -29.33 20.75
N ALA A 84 3.82 -28.99 21.19
CA ALA A 84 4.78 -28.19 20.42
C ALA A 84 5.36 -28.97 19.23
N VAL A 85 5.17 -28.45 18.02
CA VAL A 85 5.70 -29.02 16.77
C VAL A 85 6.40 -27.92 15.96
N ALA A 86 7.57 -28.22 15.39
CA ALA A 86 8.31 -27.27 14.57
C ALA A 86 7.53 -26.89 13.30
N VAL A 87 7.33 -25.58 13.11
CA VAL A 87 6.69 -24.99 11.94
C VAL A 87 7.59 -23.94 11.32
N THR A 88 7.76 -24.02 10.00
CA THR A 88 8.46 -23.01 9.20
C THR A 88 7.49 -22.46 8.16
N ILE A 89 7.42 -21.13 8.03
CA ILE A 89 6.62 -20.46 6.98
C ILE A 89 7.55 -19.62 6.14
N THR A 90 7.52 -19.83 4.83
CA THR A 90 8.32 -19.09 3.85
C THR A 90 7.43 -18.31 2.89
N SER A 91 7.72 -17.02 2.70
CA SER A 91 7.21 -16.20 1.60
C SER A 91 8.03 -16.44 0.34
N ASP A 92 7.35 -16.52 -0.80
CA ASP A 92 7.97 -16.55 -2.13
C ASP A 92 8.80 -15.29 -2.45
N LYS A 93 8.59 -14.19 -1.74
CA LYS A 93 9.31 -12.92 -1.95
C LYS A 93 10.23 -12.52 -0.80
N ASP A 94 9.84 -12.79 0.44
CA ASP A 94 10.57 -12.35 1.64
C ASP A 94 11.41 -13.46 2.28
N GLY A 95 11.33 -14.71 1.79
CA GLY A 95 12.07 -15.84 2.35
C GLY A 95 11.42 -16.39 3.64
N GLU A 96 12.22 -16.77 4.63
CA GLU A 96 11.69 -17.30 5.91
C GLU A 96 11.06 -16.17 6.74
N VAL A 97 9.76 -16.29 7.03
CA VAL A 97 8.99 -15.28 7.77
C VAL A 97 8.55 -15.77 9.15
N TYR A 98 8.63 -17.08 9.39
CA TYR A 98 8.38 -17.73 10.67
C TYR A 98 9.17 -19.05 10.76
N ASN A 99 9.78 -19.31 11.91
CA ASN A 99 10.47 -20.58 12.19
C ASN A 99 10.55 -20.78 13.71
N ASN A 100 9.56 -21.46 14.27
CA ASN A 100 9.46 -21.73 15.72
C ASN A 100 8.68 -23.02 15.95
N ASP A 101 8.77 -23.55 17.17
CA ASP A 101 7.82 -24.55 17.65
C ASP A 101 6.45 -23.87 17.88
N THR A 102 5.40 -24.47 17.32
CA THR A 102 4.01 -24.02 17.44
C THR A 102 3.22 -25.04 18.24
N ASP A 103 2.47 -24.59 19.24
CA ASP A 103 1.60 -25.47 20.02
C ASP A 103 0.34 -25.84 19.22
N PHE A 104 0.23 -27.13 18.89
CA PHE A 104 -0.98 -27.72 18.33
C PHE A 104 -1.92 -28.21 19.42
N THR A 105 -3.22 -28.18 19.14
CA THR A 105 -4.25 -28.85 19.94
C THR A 105 -5.25 -29.48 18.99
N ALA A 106 -5.35 -30.81 19.03
CA ALA A 106 -6.20 -31.58 18.12
C ALA A 106 -6.02 -31.17 16.63
N GLY A 107 -4.77 -31.08 16.19
CA GLY A 107 -4.40 -30.82 14.79
C GLY A 107 -4.63 -29.38 14.32
N ALA A 108 -4.94 -28.47 15.24
CA ALA A 108 -5.09 -27.04 14.97
C ALA A 108 -4.05 -26.20 15.72
N ALA A 109 -3.60 -25.11 15.11
CA ALA A 109 -2.64 -24.17 15.69
C ALA A 109 -2.78 -22.77 15.08
N THR A 110 -2.11 -21.78 15.68
CA THR A 110 -1.97 -20.44 15.12
C THR A 110 -0.50 -20.03 15.11
N ALA A 111 0.01 -19.63 13.95
CA ALA A 111 1.35 -19.09 13.79
C ALA A 111 1.30 -17.58 13.60
N SER A 112 1.87 -16.83 14.54
CA SER A 112 1.95 -15.36 14.49
C SER A 112 3.18 -14.91 13.72
N ILE A 113 2.96 -14.35 12.52
CA ILE A 113 4.00 -13.66 11.76
C ILE A 113 4.23 -12.30 12.42
N LEU A 114 5.42 -12.09 12.97
CA LEU A 114 5.78 -10.83 13.65
C LEU A 114 5.91 -9.68 12.65
N ALA A 115 5.93 -8.46 13.18
CA ALA A 115 6.24 -7.26 12.41
C ALA A 115 7.59 -7.41 11.68
N ASP A 116 7.74 -6.67 10.58
CA ASP A 116 8.94 -6.61 9.73
C ASP A 116 9.36 -7.93 9.05
N LYS A 117 8.55 -9.00 9.16
CA LYS A 117 8.85 -10.30 8.52
C LYS A 117 8.36 -10.39 7.08
N VAL A 118 7.22 -9.79 6.77
CA VAL A 118 6.66 -9.75 5.41
C VAL A 118 6.58 -8.29 4.98
N THR A 119 7.45 -7.88 4.07
CA THR A 119 7.67 -6.46 3.73
C THR A 119 7.47 -6.17 2.25
N THR A 120 7.58 -7.20 1.39
CA THR A 120 7.42 -7.01 -0.04
C THR A 120 5.94 -6.90 -0.41
N ALA A 121 5.54 -5.75 -0.93
CA ALA A 121 4.17 -5.48 -1.36
C ALA A 121 3.72 -6.39 -2.53
N GLY A 122 2.39 -6.46 -2.72
CA GLY A 122 1.71 -7.32 -3.68
C GLY A 122 1.31 -8.69 -3.12
N THR A 123 0.86 -9.59 -3.99
CA THR A 123 0.44 -10.95 -3.58
C THR A 123 1.65 -11.81 -3.24
N ASN A 124 1.75 -12.25 -2.00
CA ASN A 124 2.75 -13.21 -1.52
C ASN A 124 2.09 -14.59 -1.39
N THR A 125 2.83 -15.65 -1.70
CA THR A 125 2.46 -17.03 -1.43
C THR A 125 3.29 -17.53 -0.27
N LEU A 126 2.63 -17.82 0.85
CA LEU A 126 3.27 -18.38 2.03
C LEU A 126 3.15 -19.90 1.99
N THR A 127 4.28 -20.61 2.02
CA THR A 127 4.30 -22.07 2.17
C THR A 127 4.49 -22.40 3.65
N VAL A 128 3.59 -23.21 4.20
CA VAL A 128 3.63 -23.65 5.60
C VAL A 128 4.17 -25.08 5.66
N VAL A 129 5.34 -25.25 6.28
CA VAL A 129 5.99 -26.53 6.50
C VAL A 129 5.79 -26.92 7.96
N ILE A 130 5.06 -28.00 8.21
CA ILE A 130 4.87 -28.58 9.53
C ILE A 130 5.72 -29.86 9.57
N ALA A 131 6.56 -30.01 10.59
CA ALA A 131 7.47 -31.14 10.68
C ALA A 131 6.71 -32.49 10.65
N GLY A 132 7.08 -33.36 9.71
CA GLY A 132 6.47 -34.68 9.55
C GLY A 132 5.12 -34.71 8.82
N VAL A 133 4.63 -33.57 8.32
CA VAL A 133 3.34 -33.44 7.63
C VAL A 133 3.54 -33.09 6.15
N THR A 134 2.82 -33.78 5.27
CA THR A 134 2.70 -33.60 3.83
C THR A 134 1.26 -33.89 3.36
N PRO A 135 0.66 -33.06 2.49
CA PRO A 135 1.27 -31.95 1.77
C PRO A 135 1.43 -30.68 2.63
N GLN A 136 2.31 -29.79 2.17
CA GLN A 136 2.55 -28.49 2.81
C GLN A 136 1.50 -27.49 2.29
N PRO A 137 0.60 -26.96 3.14
CA PRO A 137 -0.40 -26.01 2.69
C PRO A 137 0.23 -24.66 2.31
N THR A 138 -0.40 -23.97 1.36
CA THR A 138 0.01 -22.62 0.93
C THR A 138 -1.09 -21.59 1.17
N VAL A 139 -0.72 -20.38 1.55
CA VAL A 139 -1.64 -19.25 1.79
C VAL A 139 -1.27 -18.08 0.89
N ALA A 140 -2.20 -17.63 0.05
CA ALA A 140 -2.03 -16.38 -0.69
C ALA A 140 -2.45 -15.19 0.19
N VAL A 141 -1.56 -14.20 0.34
CA VAL A 141 -1.82 -12.97 1.09
C VAL A 141 -1.47 -11.76 0.25
N VAL A 142 -2.39 -10.79 0.17
CA VAL A 142 -2.13 -9.51 -0.49
C VAL A 142 -1.52 -8.57 0.53
N ILE A 143 -0.28 -8.14 0.28
CA ILE A 143 0.44 -7.17 1.10
C ILE A 143 0.32 -5.80 0.45
N MET A 144 -0.40 -4.90 1.10
CA MET A 144 -0.41 -3.48 0.76
C MET A 144 0.93 -2.87 1.17
N PRO A 145 1.45 -1.88 0.44
CA PRO A 145 2.59 -1.10 0.90
C PRO A 145 2.39 -0.61 2.34
N GLY A 146 3.48 -0.47 3.09
CA GLY A 146 3.45 0.20 4.39
C GLY A 146 2.78 1.56 4.22
N ALA A 147 1.92 1.96 5.15
CA ALA A 147 1.53 3.35 5.19
C ALA A 147 2.82 4.17 5.27
N ILE A 148 2.99 5.11 4.34
CA ILE A 148 4.02 6.13 4.44
C ILE A 148 3.84 6.76 5.83
N ASP A 149 4.97 6.89 6.53
CA ASP A 149 5.02 7.19 7.95
C ASP A 149 4.00 8.29 8.32
N PRO A 150 3.16 8.10 9.34
CA PRO A 150 2.24 9.15 9.76
C PRO A 150 2.96 10.38 10.34
N SER A 151 4.28 10.33 10.58
CA SER A 151 5.06 11.44 11.12
C SER A 151 5.25 12.61 10.14
N ASP A 152 5.15 12.36 8.84
CA ASP A 152 5.22 13.32 7.73
C ASP A 152 3.85 13.94 7.34
N GLY A 153 2.75 13.49 7.96
CA GLY A 153 1.46 14.15 7.84
C GLY A 153 0.75 13.98 6.48
N VAL A 154 1.26 13.12 5.58
CA VAL A 154 0.63 12.81 4.29
C VAL A 154 0.36 11.32 4.14
N SER A 155 -0.90 10.91 4.33
CA SER A 155 -1.34 9.56 3.95
C SER A 155 -1.95 9.58 2.55
N VAL A 156 -1.32 8.91 1.57
CA VAL A 156 -1.93 8.66 0.26
C VAL A 156 -2.69 7.35 0.30
N GLN A 157 -4.03 7.42 0.34
CA GLN A 157 -4.86 6.24 0.12
C GLN A 157 -5.20 6.10 -1.36
N VAL A 158 -4.59 5.11 -2.01
CA VAL A 158 -5.01 4.68 -3.35
C VAL A 158 -6.10 3.61 -3.17
N THR A 159 -7.35 3.96 -3.45
CA THR A 159 -8.45 2.99 -3.48
C THR A 159 -8.72 2.61 -4.94
N GLN A 160 -8.35 1.40 -5.34
CA GLN A 160 -8.70 0.87 -6.65
C GLN A 160 -10.09 0.23 -6.62
N LYS A 161 -11.00 0.68 -7.48
CA LYS A 161 -12.41 0.27 -7.47
C LYS A 161 -12.69 -1.03 -8.25
N ASN A 162 -11.74 -1.52 -9.05
CA ASN A 162 -12.03 -2.54 -10.08
C ASN A 162 -11.21 -3.85 -10.03
N GLY A 163 -10.52 -4.16 -8.92
CA GLY A 163 -9.93 -5.50 -8.71
C GLY A 163 -8.86 -5.93 -9.73
N THR A 164 -8.30 -5.00 -10.51
CA THR A 164 -7.16 -5.28 -11.40
C THR A 164 -5.89 -5.21 -10.56
N ALA A 165 -4.91 -6.07 -10.81
CA ALA A 165 -3.65 -6.01 -10.05
C ALA A 165 -3.02 -4.62 -10.22
N LEU A 166 -2.60 -4.00 -9.11
CA LEU A 166 -1.69 -2.86 -9.18
C LEU A 166 -0.46 -3.33 -9.98
N GLY A 167 -0.23 -2.72 -11.14
CA GLY A 167 1.08 -2.74 -11.75
C GLY A 167 2.12 -2.20 -10.76
N SER A 168 3.40 -2.44 -11.06
CA SER A 168 4.60 -2.06 -10.29
C SER A 168 4.41 -0.95 -9.25
N ALA A 169 5.04 -1.12 -8.08
CA ALA A 169 4.99 -0.17 -6.97
C ALA A 169 5.01 1.30 -7.44
N PHE A 170 3.98 2.05 -7.06
CA PHE A 170 3.99 3.50 -7.27
C PHE A 170 4.97 4.12 -6.27
N THR A 171 5.94 4.87 -6.78
CA THR A 171 6.83 5.66 -5.92
C THR A 171 6.12 6.96 -5.61
N TYR A 172 5.64 7.10 -4.38
CA TYR A 172 5.32 8.41 -3.84
C TYR A 172 6.63 9.09 -3.44
N ILE A 173 6.95 10.21 -4.07
CA ILE A 173 8.00 11.10 -3.61
C ILE A 173 7.29 12.17 -2.79
N GLU A 174 7.48 12.12 -1.47
CA GLU A 174 7.10 13.23 -0.61
C GLU A 174 7.86 14.47 -1.11
N ALA A 175 7.14 15.53 -1.46
CA ALA A 175 7.80 16.78 -1.79
C ALA A 175 8.55 17.24 -0.54
N ALA A 176 9.82 17.61 -0.70
CA ALA A 176 10.65 18.03 0.42
C ALA A 176 9.90 19.05 1.29
N ASP A 177 9.79 18.74 2.57
CA ASP A 177 9.08 19.54 3.54
C ASP A 177 9.53 21.01 3.48
N LEU A 178 8.57 21.89 3.17
CA LEU A 178 8.76 23.32 3.06
C LEU A 178 8.59 24.03 4.43
N SER A 179 8.37 23.27 5.50
CA SER A 179 8.17 23.76 6.87
C SER A 179 9.36 24.53 7.46
N ASN A 180 10.55 24.46 6.83
CA ASN A 180 11.73 25.17 7.30
C ASN A 180 11.77 26.65 6.89
N ALA A 181 10.83 27.14 6.07
CA ALA A 181 10.77 28.56 5.75
C ALA A 181 10.28 29.38 6.97
N GLY A 182 11.17 30.18 7.54
CA GLY A 182 10.85 31.17 8.57
C GLY A 182 10.65 32.55 7.96
N ALA A 183 9.68 33.31 8.48
CA ALA A 183 9.50 34.72 8.18
C ALA A 183 9.50 35.54 9.47
N THR A 184 10.31 36.61 9.51
CA THR A 184 10.40 37.50 10.68
C THR A 184 10.32 38.95 10.24
N ALA A 185 9.59 39.76 11.01
CA ALA A 185 9.52 41.21 10.84
C ALA A 185 10.16 41.90 12.06
N ALA A 186 10.57 43.15 11.90
CA ALA A 186 11.05 43.96 13.02
C ALA A 186 9.93 44.15 14.07
N ALA A 187 10.30 44.18 15.36
CA ALA A 187 9.36 44.49 16.43
C ALA A 187 9.06 46.00 16.47
N GLY A 188 7.85 46.38 16.88
CA GLY A 188 7.49 47.78 17.12
C GLY A 188 7.31 48.62 15.85
N ILE A 189 6.88 48.00 14.75
CA ILE A 189 6.57 48.71 13.50
C ILE A 189 5.48 49.75 13.74
N THR A 190 5.73 50.99 13.31
CA THR A 190 4.74 52.06 13.38
C THR A 190 3.80 51.95 12.18
N ALA A 191 2.49 51.98 12.40
CA ALA A 191 1.52 51.97 11.31
C ALA A 191 1.77 53.13 10.35
N GLY A 192 1.68 52.88 9.04
CA GLY A 192 2.00 53.88 8.03
C GLY A 192 3.50 54.08 7.77
N THR A 193 4.37 53.19 8.24
CA THR A 193 5.82 53.22 7.94
C THR A 193 6.24 51.97 7.19
N ALA A 194 7.21 52.11 6.28
CA ALA A 194 7.75 50.97 5.54
C ALA A 194 8.58 50.08 6.47
N PHE A 195 8.57 48.78 6.22
CA PHE A 195 9.36 47.81 6.98
C PHE A 195 9.66 46.58 6.13
N ASP A 196 10.67 45.82 6.54
CA ASP A 196 11.11 44.62 5.84
C ASP A 196 10.67 43.35 6.57
N ILE A 197 10.39 42.31 5.78
CA ILE A 197 10.20 40.94 6.24
C ILE A 197 11.36 40.10 5.74
N SER A 198 12.12 39.54 6.68
CA SER A 198 13.21 38.60 6.38
C SER A 198 12.64 37.19 6.28
N ILE A 199 12.85 36.57 5.11
CA ILE A 199 12.48 35.18 4.83
C ILE A 199 13.77 34.36 4.83
N THR A 200 13.78 33.20 5.49
CA THR A 200 14.95 32.31 5.59
C THR A 200 14.55 30.85 5.47
N GLY A 201 15.44 29.99 4.97
CA GLY A 201 15.21 28.54 4.93
C GLY A 201 14.20 28.08 3.88
N ALA A 202 13.86 28.95 2.91
CA ALA A 202 12.94 28.61 1.85
C ALA A 202 13.62 27.69 0.83
N LYS A 203 13.00 26.53 0.57
CA LYS A 203 13.49 25.48 -0.33
C LYS A 203 12.52 25.24 -1.47
N ASN A 204 12.98 24.62 -2.55
CA ASN A 204 12.15 24.13 -3.64
C ASN A 204 11.64 22.71 -3.34
N ILE A 205 10.81 22.16 -4.23
CA ILE A 205 10.23 20.81 -4.08
C ILE A 205 11.28 19.68 -4.04
N ALA A 206 12.50 19.94 -4.48
CA ALA A 206 13.63 19.00 -4.42
C ALA A 206 14.45 19.15 -3.12
N GLY A 207 14.03 20.00 -2.19
CA GLY A 207 14.72 20.24 -0.91
C GLY A 207 15.98 21.09 -1.01
N VAL A 208 16.23 21.68 -2.19
CA VAL A 208 17.34 22.61 -2.45
C VAL A 208 16.88 24.02 -2.13
N ASP A 209 17.77 24.83 -1.54
CA ASP A 209 17.48 26.22 -1.22
C ASP A 209 17.01 27.00 -2.47
N LEU A 210 15.98 27.85 -2.30
CA LEU A 210 15.46 28.67 -3.39
C LEU A 210 16.52 29.68 -3.84
N GLU A 211 16.64 29.83 -5.15
CA GLU A 211 17.55 30.74 -5.83
C GLU A 211 16.81 31.50 -6.92
N GLY A 212 17.16 32.77 -7.11
CA GLY A 212 16.60 33.61 -8.17
C GLY A 212 15.29 34.30 -7.77
N THR A 213 14.57 34.80 -8.76
CA THR A 213 13.38 35.63 -8.55
C THR A 213 12.12 34.79 -8.47
N VAL A 214 11.38 34.90 -7.37
CA VAL A 214 10.16 34.14 -7.08
C VAL A 214 9.06 35.08 -6.60
N ALA A 215 7.83 34.91 -7.10
CA ALA A 215 6.71 35.72 -6.65
C ALA A 215 6.38 35.42 -5.17
N VAL A 216 6.24 36.47 -4.37
CA VAL A 216 5.88 36.40 -2.95
C VAL A 216 4.64 37.24 -2.71
N THR A 217 3.68 36.69 -1.98
CA THR A 217 2.48 37.39 -1.53
C THR A 217 2.48 37.41 0.00
N ILE A 218 2.23 38.58 0.60
CA ILE A 218 2.12 38.73 2.06
C ILE A 218 0.78 39.36 2.36
N THR A 219 0.02 38.71 3.23
CA THR A 219 -1.30 39.18 3.65
C THR A 219 -1.33 39.47 5.16
N SER A 220 -1.87 40.62 5.52
CA SER A 220 -2.23 41.02 6.89
C SER A 220 -3.64 40.55 7.21
N ASP A 221 -3.86 40.04 8.41
CA ASP A 221 -5.19 39.70 8.92
C ASP A 221 -6.15 40.90 8.96
N LYS A 222 -5.63 42.13 9.02
CA LYS A 222 -6.45 43.37 9.08
C LYS A 222 -6.48 44.17 7.79
N ASP A 223 -5.39 44.16 7.03
CA ASP A 223 -5.24 45.03 5.87
C ASP A 223 -5.33 44.27 4.52
N GLY A 224 -5.44 42.94 4.56
CA GLY A 224 -5.48 42.11 3.35
C GLY A 224 -4.11 41.97 2.69
N GLU A 225 -4.03 42.02 1.36
CA GLU A 225 -2.75 41.93 0.64
C GLU A 225 -1.89 43.19 0.85
N VAL A 226 -0.74 43.03 1.49
CA VAL A 226 0.20 44.12 1.81
C VAL A 226 1.47 44.05 0.97
N TYR A 227 1.72 42.90 0.33
CA TYR A 227 2.80 42.68 -0.63
C TYR A 227 2.39 41.66 -1.67
N ASN A 228 2.74 41.91 -2.92
CA ASN A 228 2.59 40.95 -4.01
C ASN A 228 3.57 41.34 -5.11
N SER A 229 4.75 40.74 -5.06
CA SER A 229 5.84 41.08 -5.97
C SER A 229 6.86 39.96 -6.08
N ASP A 230 7.65 40.06 -7.13
CA ASP A 230 8.79 39.20 -7.39
C ASP A 230 9.94 39.54 -6.43
N THR A 231 10.34 38.55 -5.62
CA THR A 231 11.40 38.68 -4.61
C THR A 231 12.61 37.84 -5.01
N ALA A 232 13.79 38.42 -4.94
CA ALA A 232 15.04 37.69 -5.18
C ALA A 232 15.46 36.88 -3.95
N PHE A 233 15.57 35.56 -4.14
CA PHE A 233 16.11 34.62 -3.17
C PHE A 233 17.59 34.34 -3.47
N THR A 234 18.36 34.18 -2.40
CA THR A 234 19.75 33.69 -2.43
C THR A 234 19.94 32.72 -1.27
N ALA A 235 20.32 31.48 -1.56
CA ALA A 235 20.42 30.39 -0.59
C ALA A 235 19.20 30.29 0.34
N GLY A 236 18.00 30.37 -0.23
CA GLY A 236 16.74 30.23 0.50
C GLY A 236 16.41 31.40 1.42
N ALA A 237 17.14 32.50 1.34
CA ALA A 237 16.88 33.73 2.07
C ALA A 237 16.45 34.86 1.12
N ALA A 238 15.54 35.71 1.58
CA ALA A 238 15.03 36.86 0.85
C ALA A 238 14.58 37.97 1.80
N THR A 239 14.38 39.17 1.25
CA THR A 239 13.79 40.30 1.98
C THR A 239 12.65 40.89 1.16
N ALA A 240 11.45 40.94 1.75
CA ALA A 240 10.28 41.58 1.16
C ALA A 240 10.02 42.91 1.87
N SER A 241 10.17 44.02 1.14
CA SER A 241 9.95 45.37 1.66
C SER A 241 8.48 45.79 1.51
N ILE A 242 7.79 45.94 2.64
CA ILE A 242 6.42 46.43 2.71
C ILE A 242 6.43 47.96 2.68
N ALA A 243 5.71 48.54 1.72
CA ALA A 243 5.61 49.99 1.61
C ALA A 243 4.74 50.59 2.73
N ALA A 244 5.05 51.84 3.09
CA ALA A 244 4.41 52.58 4.18
C ALA A 244 2.89 52.69 4.06
N ASP A 245 2.35 52.70 2.84
CA ASP A 245 0.93 52.80 2.54
C ASP A 245 0.16 51.47 2.64
N LYS A 246 0.86 50.35 2.89
CA LYS A 246 0.27 49.00 2.85
C LYS A 246 -0.17 48.46 4.20
N VAL A 247 0.43 48.91 5.31
CA VAL A 247 0.03 48.50 6.66
C VAL A 247 -0.38 49.72 7.46
N ILE A 248 -1.68 49.97 7.48
CA ILE A 248 -2.27 51.19 8.03
C ILE A 248 -3.02 50.95 9.34
N THR A 249 -3.40 49.71 9.64
CA THR A 249 -4.11 49.37 10.88
C THR A 249 -3.13 49.10 12.03
N ALA A 250 -3.13 49.98 13.04
CA ALA A 250 -2.31 49.81 14.24
C ALA A 250 -2.79 48.63 15.11
N GLY A 251 -1.85 48.00 15.81
CA GLY A 251 -2.08 46.84 16.69
C GLY A 251 -1.23 45.63 16.31
N THR A 252 -1.47 44.49 16.95
CA THR A 252 -0.81 43.23 16.61
C THR A 252 -1.40 42.67 15.33
N ASN A 253 -0.63 42.61 14.24
CA ASN A 253 -1.03 41.99 12.98
C ASN A 253 -0.40 40.60 12.82
N THR A 254 -1.17 39.67 12.27
CA THR A 254 -0.68 38.37 11.82
C THR A 254 -0.43 38.46 10.32
N LEU A 255 0.81 38.22 9.91
CA LEU A 255 1.18 38.22 8.49
C LEU A 255 1.30 36.78 8.00
N THR A 256 0.63 36.47 6.89
CA THR A 256 0.77 35.20 6.18
C THR A 256 1.65 35.45 4.96
N VAL A 257 2.75 34.69 4.83
CA VAL A 257 3.66 34.77 3.70
C VAL A 257 3.45 33.56 2.80
N VAL A 258 3.23 33.80 1.51
CA VAL A 258 3.06 32.78 0.47
C VAL A 258 4.15 32.98 -0.58
N ILE A 259 4.88 31.92 -0.90
CA ILE A 259 5.96 31.93 -1.92
C ILE A 259 5.47 31.08 -3.11
N ALA A 260 5.38 31.67 -4.29
CA ALA A 260 4.91 31.00 -5.51
C ALA A 260 5.91 29.92 -5.97
N GLY A 261 5.42 28.86 -6.62
CA GLY A 261 6.23 27.68 -6.95
C GLY A 261 6.27 26.62 -5.84
N VAL A 262 5.61 26.89 -4.71
CA VAL A 262 5.31 25.96 -3.62
C VAL A 262 3.88 25.40 -3.78
N VAL A 263 3.52 24.95 -4.98
CA VAL A 263 2.25 24.24 -5.21
C VAL A 263 2.57 22.92 -5.88
N ILE A 264 2.40 21.84 -5.11
CA ILE A 264 2.46 20.49 -5.64
C ILE A 264 1.12 20.25 -6.34
N MET A 265 1.12 20.25 -7.67
CA MET A 265 0.20 19.38 -8.38
C MET A 265 0.89 18.02 -8.52
N PRO A 266 0.28 16.91 -8.08
CA PRO A 266 0.78 15.60 -8.49
C PRO A 266 0.77 15.56 -10.02
N GLY A 267 1.85 15.05 -10.61
CA GLY A 267 1.92 14.79 -12.04
C GLY A 267 0.70 13.99 -12.47
N ALA A 268 0.11 14.40 -13.60
CA ALA A 268 -1.16 13.93 -14.13
C ALA A 268 -1.41 12.41 -13.92
N ILE A 269 -2.56 12.10 -13.35
CA ILE A 269 -3.17 10.77 -13.45
C ILE A 269 -3.98 10.79 -14.73
N ASP A 270 -3.69 9.85 -15.62
CA ASP A 270 -4.41 9.64 -16.87
C ASP A 270 -5.85 9.22 -16.55
N PRO A 271 -6.89 10.02 -16.85
CA PRO A 271 -8.27 9.66 -16.52
C PRO A 271 -8.77 8.39 -17.24
N SER A 272 -8.04 7.87 -18.23
CA SER A 272 -8.40 6.65 -18.95
C SER A 272 -8.08 5.35 -18.21
N ASP A 273 -7.30 5.40 -17.11
CA ASP A 273 -6.92 4.22 -16.32
C ASP A 273 -7.89 3.89 -15.16
N GLY A 274 -8.86 4.76 -14.88
CA GLY A 274 -9.86 4.56 -13.82
C GLY A 274 -9.32 4.73 -12.40
N VAL A 275 -8.15 5.36 -12.22
CA VAL A 275 -7.57 5.66 -10.90
C VAL A 275 -8.13 6.99 -10.38
N SER A 276 -8.78 6.96 -9.21
CA SER A 276 -9.13 8.19 -8.46
C SER A 276 -8.22 8.30 -7.24
N VAL A 277 -7.52 9.43 -7.08
CA VAL A 277 -6.80 9.76 -5.84
C VAL A 277 -7.67 10.68 -4.99
N GLN A 278 -8.01 10.22 -3.78
CA GLN A 278 -8.52 11.09 -2.73
C GLN A 278 -7.34 11.63 -1.93
N VAL A 279 -7.08 12.93 -2.05
CA VAL A 279 -6.22 13.65 -1.11
C VAL A 279 -7.09 14.08 0.05
N THR A 280 -6.82 13.58 1.26
CA THR A 280 -7.46 14.05 2.49
C THR A 280 -6.42 14.81 3.31
N GLN A 281 -6.57 16.13 3.44
CA GLN A 281 -5.77 16.93 4.36
C GLN A 281 -6.37 16.86 5.76
N LYS A 282 -5.59 16.43 6.76
CA LYS A 282 -6.05 16.29 8.16
C LYS A 282 -6.12 17.60 8.93
N ASN A 283 -5.59 18.71 8.40
CA ASN A 283 -5.44 19.97 9.15
C ASN A 283 -6.69 20.86 9.18
N GLY A 284 -7.87 20.34 8.82
CA GLY A 284 -9.14 21.05 8.99
C GLY A 284 -9.37 22.25 8.05
N THR A 285 -8.42 22.58 7.18
CA THR A 285 -8.63 23.54 6.09
C THR A 285 -9.52 22.88 5.04
N ALA A 286 -10.65 23.50 4.72
CA ALA A 286 -11.51 23.03 3.64
C ALA A 286 -10.69 22.97 2.35
N LEU A 287 -10.63 21.80 1.72
CA LEU A 287 -10.31 21.75 0.31
C LEU A 287 -11.35 22.62 -0.38
N GLY A 288 -10.89 23.61 -1.16
CA GLY A 288 -11.77 24.39 -2.00
C GLY A 288 -12.63 23.50 -2.89
N SER A 289 -13.60 24.11 -3.58
CA SER A 289 -14.55 23.46 -4.49
C SER A 289 -13.92 22.31 -5.28
N ALA A 290 -14.67 21.23 -5.50
CA ALA A 290 -14.27 20.14 -6.39
C ALA A 290 -13.73 20.72 -7.71
N PHE A 291 -12.49 20.37 -8.05
CA PHE A 291 -11.92 20.80 -9.33
C PHE A 291 -12.31 19.80 -10.41
N THR A 292 -12.87 20.31 -11.50
CA THR A 292 -13.09 19.56 -12.74
C THR A 292 -11.89 19.78 -13.63
N TYR A 293 -11.15 18.72 -13.92
CA TYR A 293 -10.14 18.73 -14.99
C TYR A 293 -10.85 18.51 -16.33
N ILE A 294 -10.58 19.39 -17.30
CA ILE A 294 -10.98 19.22 -18.69
C ILE A 294 -9.68 19.17 -19.48
N GLU A 295 -9.47 18.05 -20.17
CA GLU A 295 -8.35 17.87 -21.10
C GLU A 295 -8.56 18.75 -22.35
N PRO A 296 -7.52 19.43 -22.87
CA PRO A 296 -7.61 20.15 -24.15
C PRO A 296 -7.77 19.23 -25.35
#